data_AF-A0A3G1CJM6-F1
#
_entry.id   AF-A0A3G1CJM6-F1
#
_cell.length_a   1.000
_cell.length_b   1.000
_cell.length_c   1.000
_cell.angle_alpha   90.00
_cell.angle_beta   90.00
_cell.angle_gamma   90.00
#
_symmetry.space_group_name_H-M   'P 1'
#
loop_
_entity.id
_entity.type
_entity.pdbx_description
1 polymer ?
#
loop_
_entity_poly.entity_id
_entity_poly.type
_entity_poly.pdbx_seq_one_letter_code
_entity_poly.pdbx_strand_id
1 'polypeptide(L)'
;VVASGFLTTSPKEEKMAPAKKTKKNIENINSRLGLVMKSGKFVLGYKQTLKTLRQGKAKLVIIANNTPPLRKSEIEYYAMLAKTGVHHYTGNNIELGTACGKYFRVCTLGITDPGDSDIIRNMPTDTQQ
;
A
#
# COMPACT_ATOMS: atom_id res chain seq x y z
N VAL A 1 -59.42 -1.21 7.24
CA VAL A 1 -58.08 -1.34 6.61
C VAL A 1 -57.72 0.00 5.99
N VAL A 2 -57.66 1.09 6.77
CA VAL A 2 -56.43 1.74 7.26
C VAL A 2 -55.14 1.44 6.48
N ALA A 3 -54.60 2.54 5.92
CA ALA A 3 -53.20 2.97 6.03
C ALA A 3 -52.25 2.77 4.82
N SER A 4 -52.03 3.90 4.13
CA SER A 4 -50.69 4.49 3.92
C SER A 4 -49.79 3.92 2.82
N GLY A 5 -50.09 4.26 1.57
CA GLY A 5 -49.09 4.32 0.49
C GLY A 5 -48.31 5.64 0.58
N PHE A 6 -47.21 5.64 1.32
CA PHE A 6 -46.32 6.79 1.47
C PHE A 6 -45.38 6.91 0.25
N LEU A 7 -45.34 8.10 -0.34
CA LEU A 7 -44.38 8.57 -1.36
C LEU A 7 -42.92 8.23 -0.99
N THR A 8 -42.06 8.03 -1.99
CA THR A 8 -40.75 8.74 -2.10
C THR A 8 -40.01 8.42 -3.41
N THR A 9 -40.09 9.39 -4.31
CA THR A 9 -39.03 9.99 -5.15
C THR A 9 -37.72 9.23 -5.42
N SER A 10 -37.42 9.13 -6.72
CA SER A 10 -36.16 8.77 -7.38
C SER A 10 -34.89 9.42 -6.80
N PRO A 11 -33.72 8.76 -6.83
CA PRO A 11 -32.44 9.44 -6.78
C PRO A 11 -31.93 9.69 -8.22
N LYS A 12 -31.76 10.98 -8.57
CA LYS A 12 -30.95 11.45 -9.70
C LYS A 12 -29.51 11.66 -9.23
N GLU A 13 -28.59 11.10 -10.01
CA GLU A 13 -27.22 11.56 -10.31
C GLU A 13 -26.22 11.77 -9.16
N GLU A 14 -25.20 10.91 -9.09
CA GLU A 14 -23.86 11.34 -8.67
C GLU A 14 -22.81 10.87 -9.70
N LYS A 15 -22.45 11.77 -10.60
CA LYS A 15 -21.26 11.62 -11.45
C LYS A 15 -20.00 11.77 -10.57
N MET A 16 -19.42 10.67 -10.12
CA MET A 16 -18.08 10.68 -9.52
C MET A 16 -17.00 10.45 -10.58
N ALA A 17 -16.39 11.55 -11.06
CA ALA A 17 -15.02 11.57 -11.54
C ALA A 17 -14.43 12.95 -11.19
N PRO A 18 -13.19 13.03 -10.69
CA PRO A 18 -12.07 12.53 -11.47
C PRO A 18 -11.14 11.60 -10.70
N ALA A 19 -10.73 10.53 -11.36
CA ALA A 19 -9.59 9.67 -11.03
C ALA A 19 -8.22 10.41 -11.13
N LYS A 20 -8.14 11.66 -10.62
CA LYS A 20 -6.95 12.52 -10.64
C LYS A 20 -6.22 12.55 -9.29
N LYS A 21 -6.90 12.31 -8.16
CA LYS A 21 -6.26 12.24 -6.84
C LYS A 21 -5.41 10.98 -6.66
N THR A 22 -5.88 9.84 -7.14
CA THR A 22 -5.15 8.56 -7.04
C THR A 22 -3.87 8.56 -7.89
N LYS A 23 -3.90 9.10 -9.12
CA LYS A 23 -2.73 9.17 -10.00
C LYS A 23 -1.58 10.02 -9.43
N LYS A 24 -1.87 11.19 -8.86
CA LYS A 24 -0.85 12.03 -8.19
C LYS A 24 -0.19 11.34 -7.01
N ASN A 25 -0.94 10.52 -6.26
CA ASN A 25 -0.38 9.80 -5.12
C ASN A 25 0.59 8.69 -5.58
N ILE A 26 0.25 7.99 -6.67
CA ILE A 26 1.08 6.94 -7.27
C ILE A 26 2.42 7.51 -7.77
N GLU A 27 2.39 8.63 -8.48
CA GLU A 27 3.62 9.30 -8.97
C GLU A 27 4.55 9.73 -7.83
N ASN A 28 3.98 10.20 -6.72
CA ASN A 28 4.73 10.60 -5.54
C ASN A 28 5.40 9.40 -4.85
N ILE A 29 4.69 8.26 -4.73
CA ILE A 29 5.26 7.02 -4.17
C ILE A 29 6.36 6.46 -5.05
N ASN A 30 6.17 6.45 -6.37
CA ASN A 30 7.17 5.94 -7.31
C ASN A 30 8.47 6.75 -7.26
N SER A 31 8.37 8.08 -7.14
CA SER A 31 9.53 8.95 -6.99
C SER A 31 10.29 8.67 -5.68
N ARG A 32 9.55 8.48 -4.57
CA ARG A 32 10.11 8.12 -3.26
C ARG A 32 10.76 6.74 -3.27
N LEU A 33 10.13 5.77 -3.92
CA LEU A 33 10.68 4.42 -4.12
C LEU A 33 11.99 4.49 -4.90
N GLY A 34 12.05 5.28 -5.98
CA GLY A 34 13.28 5.46 -6.75
C GLY A 34 14.46 5.97 -5.91
N LEU A 35 14.20 6.84 -4.93
CA LEU A 35 15.22 7.30 -3.97
C LEU A 35 15.62 6.20 -2.97
N VAL A 36 14.66 5.42 -2.43
CA VAL A 36 14.96 4.29 -1.52
C VAL A 36 15.83 3.27 -2.22
N MET A 37 15.60 3.03 -3.51
CA MET A 37 16.38 2.07 -4.30
C MET A 37 17.83 2.52 -4.52
N LYS A 38 18.13 3.83 -4.40
CA LYS A 38 19.47 4.38 -4.56
C LYS A 38 20.25 4.44 -3.25
N SER A 39 19.66 4.99 -2.18
CA SER A 39 20.38 5.21 -0.90
C SER A 39 19.89 4.34 0.26
N GLY A 40 18.72 3.71 0.14
CA GLY A 40 18.12 2.93 1.21
C GLY A 40 18.49 1.45 1.21
N LYS A 41 18.03 0.75 2.25
CA LYS A 41 18.10 -0.72 2.37
C LYS A 41 16.70 -1.30 2.32
N PHE A 42 16.54 -2.30 1.47
CA PHE A 42 15.25 -2.91 1.20
C PHE A 42 15.38 -4.41 0.94
N VAL A 43 14.28 -5.12 1.08
CA VAL A 43 14.14 -6.55 0.83
C VAL A 43 12.96 -6.80 -0.10
N LEU A 44 13.18 -7.65 -1.10
CA LEU A 44 12.18 -7.93 -2.13
C LEU A 44 11.60 -9.32 -1.96
N GLY A 45 10.28 -9.41 -2.11
CA GLY A 45 9.56 -10.67 -2.17
C GLY A 45 9.08 -11.17 -0.81
N TYR A 46 8.16 -12.13 -0.90
CA TYR A 46 7.36 -12.62 0.22
C TYR A 46 8.20 -13.19 1.38
N LYS A 47 9.03 -14.21 1.09
CA LYS A 47 9.80 -14.94 2.12
C LYS A 47 10.79 -14.03 2.85
N GLN A 48 11.44 -13.12 2.13
CA GLN A 48 12.39 -12.17 2.72
C GLN A 48 11.69 -11.13 3.58
N THR A 49 10.58 -10.56 3.07
CA THR A 49 9.77 -9.58 3.81
C THR A 49 9.26 -10.18 5.13
N LEU A 50 8.80 -11.43 5.10
CA LEU A 50 8.34 -12.14 6.31
C LEU A 50 9.50 -12.41 7.30
N LYS A 51 10.71 -12.73 6.80
CA LYS A 51 11.90 -12.85 7.65
C LYS A 51 12.26 -11.52 8.31
N THR A 52 12.22 -10.40 7.59
CA THR A 52 12.54 -9.08 8.15
C THR A 52 11.48 -8.55 9.10
N LEU A 53 10.20 -8.86 8.83
CA LEU A 53 9.07 -8.57 9.71
C LEU A 53 9.22 -9.30 11.05
N ARG A 54 9.49 -10.62 11.01
CA ARG A 54 9.76 -11.40 12.23
C ARG A 54 10.97 -10.94 13.02
N GLN A 55 11.95 -10.30 12.35
CA GLN A 55 13.12 -9.72 13.01
C GLN A 55 12.86 -8.29 13.55
N GLY A 56 11.70 -7.69 13.28
CA GLY A 56 11.39 -6.30 13.67
C GLY A 56 12.28 -5.25 13.00
N LYS A 57 12.92 -5.58 11.86
CA LYS A 57 13.84 -4.67 11.15
C LYS A 57 13.18 -3.92 10.00
N ALA A 58 12.03 -4.39 9.54
CA ALA A 58 11.23 -3.65 8.58
C ALA A 58 10.69 -2.39 9.27
N LYS A 59 10.68 -1.25 8.58
CA LYS A 59 10.02 -0.01 9.03
C LYS A 59 8.74 0.23 8.22
N LEU A 60 8.77 -0.17 6.95
CA LEU A 60 7.65 -0.03 6.02
C LEU A 60 7.53 -1.26 5.13
N VAL A 61 6.32 -1.74 4.88
CA VAL A 61 6.00 -2.80 3.93
C VAL A 61 5.05 -2.28 2.86
N ILE A 62 5.31 -2.61 1.60
CA ILE A 62 4.50 -2.22 0.46
C ILE A 62 3.97 -3.49 -0.21
N ILE A 63 2.66 -3.52 -0.46
CA ILE A 63 1.95 -4.66 -1.03
C ILE A 63 1.32 -4.22 -2.35
N ALA A 64 1.60 -4.96 -3.43
CA ALA A 64 0.96 -4.75 -4.73
C ALA A 64 -0.51 -5.17 -4.69
N ASN A 65 -1.36 -4.48 -5.47
CA ASN A 65 -2.80 -4.69 -5.47
C ASN A 65 -3.22 -6.12 -5.87
N ASN A 66 -2.53 -6.72 -6.85
CA ASN A 66 -2.80 -8.08 -7.34
C ASN A 66 -2.18 -9.20 -6.47
N THR A 67 -1.87 -8.93 -5.20
CA THR A 67 -1.41 -9.98 -4.27
C THR A 67 -2.63 -10.73 -3.73
N PRO A 68 -2.65 -12.08 -3.75
CA PRO A 68 -3.81 -12.82 -3.27
C PRO A 68 -4.10 -12.51 -1.80
N PRO A 69 -5.38 -12.48 -1.43
CA PRO A 69 -5.83 -11.97 -0.13
C PRO A 69 -5.19 -12.73 1.03
N LEU A 70 -5.03 -14.05 0.92
CA LEU A 70 -4.37 -14.85 1.97
C LEU A 70 -2.96 -14.36 2.31
N ARG A 71 -2.12 -14.09 1.28
CA ARG A 71 -0.75 -13.59 1.49
C ARG A 71 -0.72 -12.14 1.94
N LYS A 72 -1.69 -11.34 1.48
CA LYS A 72 -1.85 -9.95 1.89
C LYS A 72 -2.18 -9.86 3.38
N SER A 73 -3.19 -10.59 3.84
CA SER A 73 -3.60 -10.64 5.25
C SER A 73 -2.51 -11.21 6.16
N GLU A 74 -1.75 -12.21 5.70
CA GLU A 74 -0.63 -12.75 6.48
C GLU A 74 0.46 -11.70 6.72
N ILE A 75 0.83 -10.92 5.68
CA ILE A 75 1.82 -9.83 5.83
C ILE A 75 1.28 -8.70 6.69
N GLU A 76 0.03 -8.29 6.50
CA GLU A 76 -0.61 -7.27 7.32
C GLU A 76 -0.64 -7.67 8.79
N TYR A 77 -0.96 -8.93 9.08
CA TYR A 77 -0.95 -9.47 10.44
C TYR A 77 0.45 -9.37 11.08
N TYR A 78 1.50 -9.84 10.38
CA TYR A 78 2.86 -9.72 10.89
C TYR A 78 3.32 -8.26 11.01
N ALA A 79 2.89 -7.41 10.09
CA ALA A 79 3.24 -5.99 10.10
C ALA A 79 2.60 -5.25 11.28
N MET A 80 1.36 -5.61 11.63
CA MET A 80 0.66 -5.10 12.80
C MET A 80 1.37 -5.50 14.10
N LEU A 81 1.78 -6.77 14.22
CA LEU A 81 2.54 -7.26 15.38
C LEU A 81 3.89 -6.53 15.52
N ALA A 82 4.57 -6.28 14.39
CA ALA A 82 5.85 -5.57 14.36
C ALA A 82 5.71 -4.03 14.44
N LYS A 83 4.48 -3.49 14.53
CA LYS A 83 4.17 -2.05 14.49
C LYS A 83 4.79 -1.34 13.28
N THR A 84 4.84 -2.05 12.16
CA THR A 84 5.38 -1.55 10.89
C THR A 84 4.30 -0.90 10.04
N GLY A 85 4.65 0.18 9.34
CA GLY A 85 3.75 0.78 8.36
C GLY A 85 3.45 -0.19 7.21
N VAL A 86 2.21 -0.21 6.73
CA VAL A 86 1.80 -0.97 5.55
C VAL A 86 1.24 0.00 4.51
N HIS A 87 1.72 -0.11 3.28
CA HIS A 87 1.21 0.63 2.14
C HIS A 87 0.59 -0.31 1.11
N HIS A 88 -0.66 -0.05 0.76
CA HIS A 88 -1.29 -0.69 -0.38
C HIS A 88 -0.94 0.09 -1.64
N TYR A 89 -0.02 -0.45 -2.44
CA TYR A 89 0.28 0.08 -3.74
C TYR A 89 -0.90 -0.23 -4.67
N THR A 90 -1.49 0.80 -5.26
CA THR A 90 -2.67 0.68 -6.13
C THR A 90 -2.36 -0.06 -7.44
N GLY A 91 -1.09 -0.09 -7.83
CA GLY A 91 -0.64 -0.73 -9.06
C GLY A 91 -0.36 -2.24 -8.93
N ASN A 92 -0.07 -2.85 -10.08
CA ASN A 92 0.22 -4.28 -10.17
C ASN A 92 1.67 -4.61 -9.80
N ASN A 93 1.98 -5.91 -9.64
CA ASN A 93 3.33 -6.37 -9.28
C ASN A 93 4.41 -6.05 -10.34
N ILE A 94 4.00 -5.84 -11.60
CA ILE A 94 4.89 -5.40 -12.70
C ILE A 94 5.24 -3.92 -12.52
N GLU A 95 4.24 -3.09 -12.24
CA GLU A 95 4.41 -1.65 -12.03
C GLU A 95 5.23 -1.38 -10.77
N LEU A 96 4.98 -2.13 -9.68
CA LEU A 96 5.78 -2.03 -8.46
C LEU A 96 7.23 -2.45 -8.71
N GLY A 97 7.48 -3.53 -9.46
CA GLY A 97 8.83 -3.94 -9.84
C GLY A 97 9.55 -2.86 -10.65
N THR A 98 8.85 -2.27 -11.62
CA THR A 98 9.36 -1.18 -12.47
C THR A 98 9.65 0.08 -11.65
N ALA A 99 8.77 0.46 -10.72
CA ALA A 99 8.97 1.58 -9.80
C ALA A 99 10.20 1.37 -8.89
N CYS A 100 10.52 0.11 -8.58
CA CYS A 100 11.73 -0.26 -7.84
C CYS A 100 12.99 -0.37 -8.73
N GLY A 101 12.88 -0.12 -10.04
CA GLY A 101 13.98 -0.29 -10.99
C GLY A 101 14.39 -1.75 -11.21
N LYS A 102 13.47 -2.70 -11.01
CA LYS A 102 13.72 -4.14 -11.19
C LYS A 102 12.95 -4.67 -12.40
N TYR A 103 13.63 -5.46 -13.23
CA TYR A 103 13.06 -6.10 -14.42
C TYR A 103 12.21 -7.36 -14.12
N PHE A 104 11.98 -7.67 -12.84
CA PHE A 104 11.15 -8.79 -12.41
C PHE A 104 9.95 -8.31 -11.60
N ARG A 105 8.86 -9.09 -11.65
CA ARG A 105 7.63 -8.83 -10.88
C ARG A 105 7.87 -8.90 -9.37
N VAL A 106 7.39 -7.90 -8.64
CA VAL A 106 7.49 -7.81 -7.18
C VAL A 106 6.10 -7.67 -6.59
N CYS A 107 5.68 -8.64 -5.79
CA CYS A 107 4.38 -8.57 -5.10
C CYS A 107 4.47 -7.78 -3.79
N THR A 108 5.56 -7.95 -3.05
CA THR A 108 5.77 -7.37 -1.72
C THR A 108 7.20 -6.86 -1.58
N LEU A 109 7.36 -5.72 -0.95
CA LEU A 109 8.63 -5.05 -0.69
C LEU A 109 8.66 -4.64 0.79
N GLY A 110 9.72 -5.00 1.50
CA GLY A 110 10.00 -4.49 2.83
C GLY A 110 11.13 -3.45 2.77
N ILE A 111 10.92 -2.29 3.36
CA ILE A 111 11.93 -1.24 3.51
C ILE A 111 12.43 -1.31 4.95
N THR A 112 13.70 -1.64 5.11
CA THR A 112 14.37 -1.68 6.41
C THR A 112 15.00 -0.34 6.73
N ASP A 113 15.51 0.35 5.71
CA ASP A 113 16.02 1.70 5.85
C ASP A 113 15.60 2.58 4.66
N PRO A 114 14.91 3.72 4.91
CA PRO A 114 14.44 4.58 3.85
C PRO A 114 15.55 5.41 3.17
N GLY A 115 16.76 5.46 3.75
CA GLY A 115 17.81 6.37 3.30
C GLY A 115 17.33 7.83 3.35
N ASP A 116 17.46 8.53 2.23
CA ASP A 116 17.05 9.93 2.07
C ASP A 116 15.56 10.09 1.71
N SER A 117 14.82 9.00 1.54
CA SER A 117 13.41 9.07 1.16
C SER A 117 12.49 9.35 2.33
N ASP A 118 11.66 10.37 2.21
CA ASP A 118 10.53 10.63 3.13
C ASP A 118 9.35 9.66 2.95
N ILE A 119 9.59 8.42 2.50
CA ILE A 119 8.52 7.44 2.24
C ILE A 119 7.78 7.02 3.51
N ILE A 120 8.45 7.04 4.66
CA ILE A 120 7.90 6.59 5.95
C ILE A 120 7.15 7.71 6.67
N ARG A 121 7.50 8.99 6.43
CA ARG A 121 6.93 10.14 7.15
C ARG A 121 5.47 10.45 6.83
N ASN A 122 4.97 10.00 5.68
CA ASN A 122 3.61 10.30 5.23
C ASN A 122 2.59 9.20 5.55
N MET A 123 2.95 8.21 6.36
CA MET A 123 1.95 7.27 6.83
C MET A 123 1.27 7.83 8.06
N PRO A 124 -0.06 7.98 8.05
CA PRO A 124 -0.78 7.91 9.30
C PRO A 124 -0.48 6.51 9.86
N THR A 125 0.38 6.44 10.86
CA THR A 125 0.22 5.39 11.85
C THR A 125 -1.19 5.58 12.37
N ASP A 126 -2.12 4.72 11.98
CA ASP A 126 -3.41 4.55 12.64
C ASP A 126 -3.15 4.10 14.09
N THR A 127 -2.69 5.05 14.89
CA THR A 127 -3.09 5.17 16.29
C THR A 127 -4.35 6.03 16.23
N GLN A 128 -5.43 5.46 15.66
CA GLN A 128 -6.75 5.96 15.97
C GLN A 128 -6.93 5.75 17.48
N GLN A 129 -7.30 6.84 18.14
CA GLN A 129 -7.41 7.02 19.59
C GLN A 129 -8.32 5.99 20.26
#